data_AF-A0A7C4GGM2-F1
#
_entry.id   AF-A0A7C4GGM2-F1
#
_cell.length_a   1.000
_cell.length_b   1.000
_cell.length_c   1.000
_cell.angle_alpha   90.00
_cell.angle_beta   90.00
_cell.angle_gamma   90.00
#
_symmetry.space_group_name_H-M   'P 1'
#
loop_
_entity.id
_entity.type
_entity.pdbx_description
1 polymer ?
#
loop_
_entity_poly.entity_id
_entity_poly.type
_entity_poly.pdbx_seq_one_letter_code
_entity_poly.pdbx_strand_id
1 'polypeptide(L)'
;MPIRILFLLVVCGLAGALAGACIAAEESPEAAVREDRAESSPRDEMRKEAEAAYEADRRRHADNPDMLVLPGLLADRRARTVTIRARATGLPRGEPMEFFLIPADSGKDYEALAVAFVKPSDVDRAIRFIGLTPGRPINYAQQRFWAKGPRLSIHYEWDQPAAEEGGKPQPVRVRAERLAIDTRSGKPMPFDGFIFTGSFRFTQKDERGVETTHYAADVSDSRSIISSYNESTTVIDVPMSARQGVVYGFIRPNPDHRFEAGQPVRIVIAPLHADAQDRLMDLSLEASLSEGDDRTLKAAVFSLAPATAAGAKPLLEKATLAAVLERLDALSREGRDVYLTVRPDPRLTLGAVRQLYGLLDAVQGDKGIRMEPAPPGHLHYSGFFPHEDWPDRSKRLGEPWELHVARRNGGVEATLIMPRENREGGSPVGFTEEKHPFASPEELARTLAEKSSRWAASVFIFAPSDLSYGELLDLVRPSFATHPEQYIFLDEKPR
;
A
#
# COMPACT_ATOMS: atom_id res chain seq x y z
N MET A 1 14.35 -24.97 24.40
CA MET A 1 12.95 -24.74 24.79
C MET A 1 12.35 -23.71 23.83
N PRO A 2 11.49 -24.10 22.89
CA PRO A 2 10.81 -23.13 22.02
C PRO A 2 9.40 -22.85 22.56
N ILE A 3 9.11 -21.57 22.80
CA ILE A 3 7.79 -21.07 23.17
C ILE A 3 6.99 -20.90 21.88
N ARG A 4 5.90 -21.66 21.75
CA ARG A 4 4.90 -21.53 20.68
C ARG A 4 4.01 -20.32 20.98
N ILE A 5 3.94 -19.37 20.06
CA ILE A 5 2.97 -18.27 20.08
C ILE A 5 1.75 -18.72 19.28
N LEU A 6 0.63 -18.89 19.98
CA LEU A 6 -0.68 -19.28 19.43
C LEU A 6 -1.43 -17.99 19.05
N PHE A 7 -1.69 -17.78 17.77
CA PHE A 7 -2.59 -16.74 17.28
C PHE A 7 -4.04 -17.20 17.48
N LEU A 8 -4.80 -16.48 18.31
CA LEU A 8 -6.22 -16.73 18.53
C LEU A 8 -7.04 -15.77 17.64
N LEU A 9 -7.67 -16.32 16.60
CA LEU A 9 -8.70 -15.66 15.79
C LEU A 9 -10.04 -15.78 16.52
N VAL A 10 -10.60 -14.65 16.98
CA VAL A 10 -11.96 -14.61 17.53
C VAL A 10 -12.94 -14.28 16.40
N VAL A 11 -13.69 -15.30 16.00
CA VAL A 11 -14.92 -15.19 15.21
C VAL A 11 -16.08 -15.36 16.18
N CYS A 12 -16.95 -14.37 16.31
CA CYS A 12 -18.22 -14.53 17.01
C CYS A 12 -19.38 -14.13 16.11
N GLY A 13 -20.14 -15.15 15.70
CA GLY A 13 -21.54 -15.04 15.35
C GLY A 13 -22.20 -16.37 15.66
N LEU A 14 -23.16 -16.39 16.60
CA LEU A 14 -24.49 -16.98 16.40
C LEU A 14 -25.39 -16.78 17.64
N ALA A 15 -26.67 -16.60 17.34
CA ALA A 15 -27.79 -16.48 18.26
C ALA A 15 -28.18 -17.80 18.95
N GLY A 16 -28.93 -17.72 20.06
CA GLY A 16 -29.66 -18.85 20.62
C GLY A 16 -30.14 -18.65 22.06
N ALA A 17 -31.45 -18.58 22.24
CA ALA A 17 -32.19 -18.30 23.48
C ALA A 17 -32.02 -19.36 24.60
N LEU A 18 -32.24 -18.93 25.85
CA LEU A 18 -32.84 -19.77 26.91
C LEU A 18 -33.45 -18.91 28.01
N ALA A 19 -34.62 -19.36 28.47
CA ALA A 19 -35.55 -18.68 29.35
C ALA A 19 -35.25 -18.93 30.85
N GLY A 20 -35.67 -17.96 31.67
CA GLY A 20 -36.35 -18.19 32.95
C GLY A 20 -35.50 -18.55 34.17
N ALA A 21 -35.37 -17.60 35.10
CA ALA A 21 -35.72 -17.82 36.51
C ALA A 21 -35.74 -16.48 37.26
N CYS A 22 -36.91 -16.15 37.80
CA CYS A 22 -37.19 -15.02 38.66
C CYS A 22 -36.43 -15.13 39.99
N ILE A 23 -35.76 -14.06 40.43
CA ILE A 23 -35.56 -13.78 41.85
C ILE A 23 -35.86 -12.29 42.08
N ALA A 24 -36.69 -12.06 43.10
CA ALA A 24 -37.38 -10.82 43.41
C ALA A 24 -36.44 -9.65 43.68
N ALA A 25 -36.81 -8.48 43.13
CA ALA A 25 -36.27 -7.19 43.51
C ALA A 25 -37.07 -6.65 44.70
N GLU A 26 -36.40 -6.38 45.81
CA GLU A 26 -36.92 -5.51 46.87
C GLU A 26 -36.71 -4.05 46.46
N GLU A 27 -37.80 -3.29 46.44
CA GLU A 27 -37.81 -1.85 46.31
C GLU A 27 -37.28 -1.19 47.59
N SER A 28 -36.41 -0.18 47.44
CA SER A 28 -36.48 0.96 48.34
C SER A 28 -36.14 2.26 47.59
N PRO A 29 -36.89 3.36 47.82
CA PRO A 29 -36.96 4.51 46.95
C PRO A 29 -36.10 5.66 47.47
N GLU A 30 -35.37 6.33 46.58
CA GLU A 30 -35.11 7.78 46.69
C GLU A 30 -34.56 8.28 45.35
N ALA A 31 -35.48 8.54 44.43
CA ALA A 31 -35.22 9.24 43.18
C ALA A 31 -34.98 10.73 43.47
N ALA A 32 -33.75 11.09 43.82
CA ALA A 32 -33.26 12.44 43.69
C ALA A 32 -32.88 12.67 42.22
N VAL A 33 -33.71 13.45 41.52
CA VAL A 33 -33.41 13.99 40.20
C VAL A 33 -32.16 14.85 40.30
N ARG A 34 -31.00 14.26 39.99
CA ARG A 34 -29.83 15.02 39.54
C ARG A 34 -30.05 15.26 38.06
N GLU A 35 -30.27 16.53 37.69
CA GLU A 35 -29.98 16.99 36.34
C GLU A 35 -28.51 16.71 36.06
N ASP A 36 -28.22 15.59 35.38
CA ASP A 36 -26.96 15.40 34.69
C ASP A 36 -26.88 16.50 33.62
N ARG A 37 -26.22 17.61 33.97
CA ARG A 37 -25.54 18.41 32.96
C ARG A 37 -24.50 17.47 32.37
N ALA A 38 -24.85 16.82 31.25
CA ALA A 38 -23.91 16.07 30.45
C ALA A 38 -22.71 16.98 30.14
N GLU A 39 -21.60 16.77 30.84
CA GLU A 39 -20.33 17.40 30.51
C GLU A 39 -20.06 17.09 29.03
N SER A 40 -19.78 18.13 28.23
CA SER A 40 -19.45 17.93 26.82
C SER A 40 -18.24 17.02 26.73
N SER A 41 -18.32 15.96 25.91
CA SER A 41 -17.14 15.13 25.70
C SER A 41 -16.01 15.99 25.10
N PRO A 42 -14.73 15.66 25.34
CA PRO A 42 -13.61 16.37 24.72
C PRO A 42 -13.75 16.51 23.19
N ARG A 43 -14.39 15.53 22.54
CA ARG A 43 -14.68 15.57 21.09
C ARG A 43 -15.75 16.60 20.73
N ASP A 44 -16.75 16.82 21.57
CA ASP A 44 -17.77 17.85 21.33
C ASP A 44 -17.19 19.26 21.43
N GLU A 45 -16.25 19.47 22.35
CA GLU A 45 -15.53 20.75 22.48
C GLU A 45 -14.66 21.01 21.25
N MET A 46 -13.87 20.03 20.83
CA MET A 46 -13.08 20.12 19.61
C MET A 46 -13.94 20.41 18.37
N ARG A 47 -15.12 19.78 18.26
CA ARG A 47 -16.06 20.04 17.16
C ARG A 47 -16.50 21.50 17.15
N LYS A 48 -16.95 22.01 18.30
CA LYS A 48 -17.42 23.39 18.45
C LYS A 48 -16.32 24.40 18.09
N GLU A 49 -15.09 24.14 18.53
CA GLU A 49 -13.94 24.98 18.17
C GLU A 49 -13.64 24.97 16.67
N ALA A 50 -13.68 23.79 16.04
CA ALA A 50 -13.46 23.65 14.61
C ALA A 50 -14.54 24.37 13.78
N GLU A 51 -15.81 24.28 14.20
CA GLU A 51 -16.94 24.99 13.60
C GLU A 51 -16.80 26.52 13.77
N ALA A 52 -16.47 26.99 14.96
CA ALA A 52 -16.25 28.41 15.22
C ALA A 52 -15.08 28.98 14.41
N ALA A 53 -13.97 28.23 14.32
CA ALA A 53 -12.81 28.61 13.52
C ALA A 53 -13.16 28.65 12.02
N TYR A 54 -13.92 27.67 11.53
CA TYR A 54 -14.38 27.63 10.14
C TYR A 54 -15.24 28.86 9.79
N GLU A 55 -16.20 29.23 10.64
CA GLU A 55 -17.03 30.41 10.44
C GLU A 55 -16.22 31.71 10.45
N ALA A 56 -15.23 31.81 11.36
CA ALA A 56 -14.34 32.96 11.42
C ALA A 56 -13.47 33.08 10.15
N ASP A 57 -12.87 31.98 9.70
CA ASP A 57 -12.04 31.96 8.50
C ASP A 57 -12.84 32.26 7.23
N ARG A 58 -14.05 31.71 7.13
CA ARG A 58 -14.94 31.94 5.99
C ARG A 58 -15.29 33.43 5.87
N ARG A 59 -15.52 34.11 6.99
CA ARG A 59 -15.73 35.57 7.01
C ARG A 59 -14.44 36.32 6.66
N ARG A 60 -13.30 35.91 7.21
CA ARG A 60 -12.00 36.56 6.98
C ARG A 60 -11.53 36.48 5.52
N HIS A 61 -11.86 35.40 4.83
CA HIS A 61 -11.37 35.09 3.48
C HIS A 61 -12.46 35.07 2.41
N ALA A 62 -13.66 35.62 2.70
CA ALA A 62 -14.83 35.55 1.81
C ALA A 62 -14.55 35.98 0.36
N ASP A 63 -13.72 37.02 0.18
CA ASP A 63 -13.42 37.60 -1.13
C ASP A 63 -12.02 37.23 -1.66
N ASN A 64 -11.32 36.28 -1.02
CA ASN A 64 -9.97 35.88 -1.44
C ASN A 64 -10.01 34.57 -2.25
N PRO A 65 -9.93 34.64 -3.61
CA PRO A 65 -10.00 33.45 -4.45
C PRO A 65 -8.77 32.53 -4.33
N ASP A 66 -7.69 33.02 -3.72
CA ASP A 66 -6.47 32.24 -3.46
C ASP A 66 -6.55 31.47 -2.12
N MET A 67 -7.65 31.61 -1.38
CA MET A 67 -7.92 30.89 -0.15
C MET A 67 -9.08 29.92 -0.34
N LEU A 68 -8.87 28.65 0.00
CA LEU A 68 -9.93 27.68 0.17
C LEU A 68 -10.13 27.45 1.67
N VAL A 69 -11.35 27.71 2.15
CA VAL A 69 -11.76 27.49 3.54
C VAL A 69 -12.68 26.29 3.60
N LEU A 70 -12.31 25.25 4.35
CA LEU A 70 -13.13 24.06 4.61
C LEU A 70 -13.15 23.79 6.13
N PRO A 71 -14.11 23.01 6.64
CA PRO A 71 -14.13 22.65 8.06
C PRO A 71 -12.79 22.06 8.50
N GLY A 72 -12.18 22.66 9.53
CA GLY A 72 -10.92 22.22 10.12
C GLY A 72 -9.64 22.53 9.32
N LEU A 73 -9.72 23.09 8.11
CA LEU A 73 -8.52 23.41 7.32
C LEU A 73 -8.61 24.69 6.48
N LEU A 74 -7.43 25.18 6.09
CA LEU A 74 -7.24 26.27 5.14
C LEU A 74 -6.25 25.84 4.06
N ALA A 75 -6.49 26.22 2.81
CA ALA A 75 -5.49 26.10 1.76
C ALA A 75 -5.23 27.46 1.11
N ASP A 76 -3.95 27.82 1.00
CA ASP A 76 -3.46 29.04 0.37
C ASP A 76 -2.73 28.67 -0.92
N ARG A 77 -3.29 29.06 -2.06
CA ARG A 77 -2.73 28.77 -3.38
C ARG A 77 -1.44 29.55 -3.64
N ARG A 78 -1.32 30.79 -3.15
CA ARG A 78 -0.13 31.62 -3.35
C ARG A 78 1.04 31.09 -2.54
N ALA A 79 0.79 30.76 -1.27
CA ALA A 79 1.80 30.16 -0.40
C ALA A 79 2.06 28.68 -0.74
N ARG A 80 1.15 28.04 -1.49
CA ARG A 80 1.13 26.59 -1.80
C ARG A 80 1.13 25.74 -0.54
N THR A 81 0.28 26.08 0.42
CA THR A 81 0.19 25.40 1.72
C THR A 81 -1.23 25.00 2.07
N VAL A 82 -1.39 23.83 2.69
CA VAL A 82 -2.60 23.43 3.41
C VAL A 82 -2.29 23.43 4.90
N THR A 83 -3.11 24.06 5.72
CA THR A 83 -2.99 24.07 7.19
C THR A 83 -4.22 23.42 7.79
N ILE A 84 -4.01 22.34 8.52
CA ILE A 84 -5.05 21.59 9.22
C ILE A 84 -4.94 21.89 10.72
N ARG A 85 -6.08 22.20 11.36
CA ARG A 85 -6.17 22.31 12.82
C ARG A 85 -6.46 20.92 13.38
N ALA A 86 -5.59 20.46 14.27
CA ALA A 86 -5.69 19.15 14.88
C ALA A 86 -5.41 19.25 16.39
N ARG A 87 -5.64 18.15 17.10
CA ARG A 87 -5.14 17.97 18.45
C ARG A 87 -4.34 16.68 18.54
N ALA A 88 -3.29 16.72 19.34
CA ALA A 88 -2.52 15.51 19.62
C ALA A 88 -3.37 14.52 20.42
N THR A 89 -3.19 13.23 20.14
CA THR A 89 -3.87 12.14 20.87
C THR A 89 -3.21 11.84 22.22
N GLY A 90 -1.93 12.19 22.37
CA GLY A 90 -1.10 11.77 23.50
C GLY A 90 -0.57 10.34 23.37
N LEU A 91 -0.47 9.80 22.14
CA LEU A 91 0.03 8.46 21.84
C LEU A 91 1.32 8.13 22.65
N PRO A 92 1.31 7.09 23.51
CA PRO A 92 2.46 6.76 24.33
C PRO A 92 3.67 6.30 23.49
N ARG A 93 4.88 6.60 23.98
CA ARG A 93 6.17 6.29 23.30
C ARG A 93 6.37 4.80 22.97
N GLY A 94 5.77 3.93 23.76
CA GLY A 94 5.90 2.48 23.61
C GLY A 94 4.95 1.89 22.56
N GLU A 95 3.90 2.63 22.19
CA GLU A 95 2.84 2.13 21.34
C GLU A 95 3.23 2.19 19.87
N PRO A 96 2.75 1.25 19.05
CA PRO A 96 2.80 1.36 17.61
C PRO A 96 2.13 2.65 17.14
N MET A 97 2.79 3.35 16.22
CA MET A 97 2.23 4.52 15.56
C MET A 97 1.96 4.15 14.11
N GLU A 98 0.69 4.02 13.77
CA GLU A 98 0.23 3.71 12.42
C GLU A 98 -0.07 4.97 11.61
N PHE A 99 -0.56 6.03 12.26
CA PHE A 99 -1.01 7.24 11.59
C PHE A 99 -0.38 8.51 12.15
N PHE A 100 -0.04 9.43 11.25
CA PHE A 100 0.31 10.79 11.63
C PHE A 100 -0.96 11.62 11.89
N LEU A 101 -1.99 11.41 11.06
CA LEU A 101 -3.24 12.17 11.13
C LEU A 101 -4.44 11.31 10.70
N ILE A 102 -5.48 11.34 11.52
CA ILE A 102 -6.79 10.74 11.26
C ILE A 102 -7.91 11.76 11.49
N PRO A 103 -9.10 11.56 10.90
CA PRO A 103 -10.27 12.36 11.21
C PRO A 103 -10.87 11.98 12.57
N ALA A 104 -11.61 12.89 13.17
CA ALA A 104 -12.24 12.69 14.48
C ALA A 104 -13.19 11.50 14.56
N ASP A 105 -13.74 11.02 13.45
CA ASP A 105 -14.65 9.87 13.37
C ASP A 105 -13.96 8.54 12.99
N SER A 106 -12.62 8.50 13.00
CA SER A 106 -11.85 7.28 12.71
C SER A 106 -11.93 6.24 13.83
N GLY A 107 -11.77 6.66 15.09
CA GLY A 107 -11.71 5.75 16.24
C GLY A 107 -10.34 5.09 16.45
N LYS A 108 -9.33 5.44 15.65
CA LYS A 108 -7.95 4.95 15.73
C LYS A 108 -7.01 5.85 16.52
N ASP A 109 -7.55 6.61 17.48
CA ASP A 109 -6.79 7.59 18.27
C ASP A 109 -5.61 6.95 19.04
N TYR A 110 -5.75 5.67 19.39
CA TYR A 110 -4.75 4.89 20.14
C TYR A 110 -3.51 4.49 19.32
N GLU A 111 -3.49 4.75 18.01
CA GLU A 111 -2.37 4.45 17.11
C GLU A 111 -2.04 5.64 16.17
N ALA A 112 -2.62 6.81 16.44
CA ALA A 112 -2.41 8.04 15.66
C ALA A 112 -1.74 9.13 16.49
N LEU A 113 -0.89 9.98 15.90
CA LEU A 113 -0.29 11.12 16.61
C LEU A 113 -1.28 12.27 16.85
N ALA A 114 -2.17 12.52 15.89
CA ALA A 114 -3.10 13.63 15.93
C ALA A 114 -4.44 13.30 15.27
N VAL A 115 -5.47 14.00 15.72
CA VAL A 115 -6.84 13.90 15.24
C VAL A 115 -7.37 15.27 14.83
N ALA A 116 -8.11 15.34 13.72
CA ALA A 116 -8.66 16.58 13.18
C ALA A 116 -10.14 16.48 12.80
N PHE A 117 -10.87 17.59 12.92
CA PHE A 117 -12.24 17.72 12.42
C PHE A 117 -12.24 18.11 10.94
N VAL A 118 -11.82 17.17 10.11
CA VAL A 118 -11.71 17.35 8.67
C VAL A 118 -12.09 16.05 7.97
N LYS A 119 -12.73 16.12 6.80
CA LYS A 119 -12.93 14.94 5.96
C LYS A 119 -11.66 14.65 5.16
N PRO A 120 -11.24 13.38 5.01
CA PRO A 120 -10.10 13.06 4.16
C PRO A 120 -10.24 13.57 2.71
N SER A 121 -11.44 13.54 2.13
CA SER A 121 -11.70 14.16 0.81
C SER A 121 -11.53 15.69 0.77
N ASP A 122 -11.75 16.40 1.88
CA ASP A 122 -11.46 17.84 1.98
C ASP A 122 -9.96 18.12 1.97
N VAL A 123 -9.15 17.21 2.54
CA VAL A 123 -7.68 17.29 2.47
C VAL A 123 -7.18 17.06 1.04
N ASP A 124 -7.70 16.04 0.33
CA ASP A 124 -7.40 15.82 -1.10
C ASP A 124 -7.76 17.06 -1.93
N ARG A 125 -8.96 17.63 -1.72
CA ARG A 125 -9.41 18.86 -2.39
C ARG A 125 -8.50 20.05 -2.11
N ALA A 126 -8.05 20.22 -0.86
CA ALA A 126 -7.16 21.29 -0.45
C ALA A 126 -5.77 21.19 -1.11
N ILE A 127 -5.21 19.98 -1.19
CA ILE A 127 -3.91 19.76 -1.84
C ILE A 127 -4.01 19.98 -3.35
N ARG A 128 -5.14 19.60 -3.98
CA ARG A 128 -5.42 19.97 -5.37
C ARG A 128 -5.54 21.47 -5.59
N PHE A 129 -6.19 22.17 -4.67
CA PHE A 129 -6.38 23.61 -4.75
C PHE A 129 -5.07 24.40 -4.79
N ILE A 130 -4.01 23.90 -4.13
CA ILE A 130 -2.66 24.47 -4.16
C ILE A 130 -1.82 24.04 -5.37
N GLY A 131 -2.44 23.36 -6.34
CA GLY A 131 -1.85 23.08 -7.66
C GLY A 131 -1.18 21.71 -7.81
N LEU A 132 -1.45 20.74 -6.92
CA LEU A 132 -0.93 19.38 -7.07
C LEU A 132 -2.00 18.43 -7.62
N THR A 133 -1.59 17.46 -8.43
CA THR A 133 -2.46 16.36 -8.85
C THR A 133 -2.06 15.10 -8.10
N PRO A 134 -3.00 14.38 -7.45
CA PRO A 134 -2.65 13.15 -6.78
C PRO A 134 -2.17 12.12 -7.78
N GLY A 135 -1.25 11.27 -7.36
CA GLY A 135 -0.87 10.11 -8.16
C GLY A 135 -1.85 8.97 -7.94
N ARG A 136 -1.36 7.85 -7.39
CA ARG A 136 -2.15 6.64 -7.17
C ARG A 136 -1.65 5.92 -5.91
N PRO A 137 -2.56 5.38 -5.09
CA PRO A 137 -2.17 4.53 -3.97
C PRO A 137 -1.66 3.17 -4.46
N ILE A 138 -1.04 2.43 -3.54
CA ILE A 138 -0.76 1.00 -3.71
C ILE A 138 -2.04 0.21 -4.01
N ASN A 139 -1.89 -0.93 -4.68
CA ASN A 139 -2.99 -1.87 -4.92
C ASN A 139 -2.41 -3.28 -5.10
N TYR A 140 -2.46 -4.09 -4.04
CA TYR A 140 -1.90 -5.43 -4.03
C TYR A 140 -2.59 -6.38 -5.04
N ALA A 141 -3.90 -6.24 -5.24
CA ALA A 141 -4.64 -7.04 -6.22
C ALA A 141 -4.22 -6.75 -7.67
N GLN A 142 -3.69 -5.55 -7.93
CA GLN A 142 -3.09 -5.17 -9.21
C GLN A 142 -1.56 -5.29 -9.22
N GLN A 143 -0.96 -5.96 -8.21
CA GLN A 143 0.49 -6.08 -8.05
C GLN A 143 1.23 -4.73 -8.05
N ARG A 144 0.57 -3.67 -7.56
CA ARG A 144 1.15 -2.35 -7.39
C ARG A 144 1.60 -2.17 -5.95
N PHE A 145 2.91 -2.22 -5.74
CA PHE A 145 3.52 -2.20 -4.41
C PHE A 145 4.13 -0.86 -4.00
N TRP A 146 4.14 0.11 -4.92
CA TRP A 146 4.66 1.45 -4.71
C TRP A 146 3.55 2.48 -4.82
N ALA A 147 3.46 3.36 -3.81
CA ALA A 147 2.68 4.57 -3.91
C ALA A 147 3.30 5.51 -4.95
N LYS A 148 2.45 6.28 -5.64
CA LYS A 148 2.89 7.29 -6.60
C LYS A 148 2.20 8.61 -6.38
N GLY A 149 2.94 9.70 -6.54
CA GLY A 149 2.41 11.05 -6.44
C GLY A 149 3.49 12.06 -6.09
N PRO A 150 3.18 13.36 -6.18
CA PRO A 150 4.13 14.41 -5.85
C PRO A 150 4.52 14.33 -4.37
N ARG A 151 5.78 14.68 -4.09
CA ARG A 151 6.32 14.71 -2.73
C ARG A 151 5.79 15.89 -1.93
N LEU A 152 5.42 15.63 -0.68
CA LEU A 152 4.94 16.60 0.29
C LEU A 152 5.93 16.71 1.46
N SER A 153 6.17 17.94 1.89
CA SER A 153 6.69 18.23 3.22
C SER A 153 5.52 18.43 4.18
N ILE A 154 5.60 17.79 5.34
CA ILE A 154 4.57 17.89 6.38
C ILE A 154 5.25 18.34 7.66
N HIS A 155 4.74 19.42 8.24
CA HIS A 155 5.24 19.96 9.50
C HIS A 155 4.14 19.97 10.54
N TYR A 156 4.50 19.64 11.78
CA TYR A 156 3.68 19.85 12.95
C TYR A 156 4.18 21.11 13.64
N GLU A 157 3.26 22.01 13.93
CA GLU A 157 3.51 23.23 14.68
C GLU A 157 2.68 23.21 15.97
N TRP A 158 3.33 23.49 17.09
CA TRP A 158 2.66 23.58 18.39
C TRP A 158 3.43 24.53 19.30
N ASP A 159 2.76 25.01 20.34
CA ASP A 159 3.41 25.79 21.39
C ASP A 159 3.91 24.83 22.48
N GLN A 160 5.22 24.74 22.65
CA GLN A 160 5.83 23.98 23.74
C GLN A 160 5.69 24.78 25.04
N PRO A 161 5.26 24.15 26.14
CA PRO A 161 5.21 24.80 27.45
C PRO A 161 6.58 25.40 27.81
N ALA A 162 6.57 26.55 28.49
CA ALA A 162 7.80 27.16 28.96
C ALA A 162 8.54 26.23 29.92
N ALA A 163 9.87 26.19 29.81
CA ALA A 163 10.71 25.39 30.71
C ALA A 163 10.70 25.91 32.16
N GLU A 164 10.34 27.18 32.35
CA GLU A 164 10.25 27.85 33.65
C GLU A 164 8.82 28.36 33.89
N GLU A 165 8.39 28.30 35.15
CA GLU A 165 7.08 28.77 35.60
C GLU A 165 6.94 30.28 35.34
N GLY A 166 5.90 30.68 34.58
CA GLY A 166 5.69 32.07 34.15
C GLY A 166 6.38 32.47 32.84
N GLY A 167 7.15 31.56 32.21
CA GLY A 167 7.71 31.77 30.89
C GLY A 167 6.66 31.72 29.77
N LYS A 168 6.97 32.30 28.61
CA LYS A 168 6.10 32.23 27.43
C LYS A 168 6.26 30.87 26.73
N PRO A 169 5.17 30.24 26.28
CA PRO A 169 5.25 29.08 25.40
C PRO A 169 6.10 29.40 24.16
N GLN A 170 6.91 28.44 23.73
CA GLN A 170 7.75 28.60 22.54
C GLN A 170 7.14 27.89 21.35
N PRO A 171 6.96 28.56 20.21
CA PRO A 171 6.47 27.91 19.00
C PRO A 171 7.53 26.95 18.47
N VAL A 172 7.13 25.69 18.29
CA VAL A 172 7.95 24.62 17.74
C VAL A 172 7.40 24.23 16.38
N ARG A 173 8.29 23.96 15.43
CA ARG A 173 7.94 23.43 14.11
C ARG A 173 8.86 22.26 13.77
N VAL A 174 8.28 21.09 13.53
CA VAL A 174 9.03 19.85 13.29
C VAL A 174 8.45 19.10 12.08
N ARG A 175 9.34 18.57 11.23
CA ARG A 175 8.95 17.69 10.12
C ARG A 175 8.33 16.39 10.66
N ALA A 176 7.23 15.93 10.06
CA ALA A 176 6.53 14.73 10.49
C ALA A 176 7.47 13.50 10.57
N GLU A 177 8.44 13.36 9.66
CA GLU A 177 9.40 12.26 9.68
C GLU A 177 10.28 12.22 10.95
N ARG A 178 10.45 13.36 11.65
CA ARG A 178 11.13 13.42 12.95
C ARG A 178 10.27 12.95 14.10
N LEU A 179 8.94 12.99 13.97
CA LEU A 179 8.01 12.62 15.03
C LEU A 179 7.88 11.09 15.18
N ALA A 180 8.46 10.34 14.25
CA ALA A 180 8.44 8.88 14.19
C ALA A 180 9.86 8.33 14.29
N ILE A 181 10.06 7.24 15.02
CA ILE A 181 11.29 6.45 15.02
C ILE A 181 11.00 5.04 14.51
N ASP A 182 11.87 4.55 13.63
CA ASP A 182 11.95 3.13 13.32
C ASP A 182 12.85 2.43 14.34
N THR A 183 12.24 1.67 15.25
CA THR A 183 12.93 0.95 16.33
C THR A 183 13.94 -0.08 15.85
N ARG A 184 13.88 -0.53 14.60
CA ARG A 184 14.89 -1.45 14.03
C ARG A 184 16.22 -0.73 13.79
N SER A 185 16.14 0.55 13.42
CA SER A 185 17.32 1.37 13.12
C SER A 185 17.68 2.35 14.24
N GLY A 186 16.75 2.63 15.15
CA GLY A 186 16.86 3.67 16.18
C GLY A 186 16.84 5.10 15.60
N LYS A 187 16.52 5.27 14.32
CA LYS A 187 16.56 6.56 13.62
C LYS A 187 15.16 7.05 13.28
N PRO A 188 14.99 8.37 13.10
CA PRO A 188 13.78 8.92 12.50
C PRO A 188 13.49 8.33 11.12
N MET A 189 12.25 8.49 10.66
CA MET A 189 11.91 8.12 9.29
C MET A 189 12.77 8.92 8.27
N PRO A 190 13.09 8.34 7.10
CA PRO A 190 13.80 9.03 6.04
C PRO A 190 13.12 10.34 5.61
N PHE A 191 13.92 11.39 5.39
CA PHE A 191 13.45 12.75 5.09
C PHE A 191 13.09 12.97 3.62
N ASP A 192 12.62 11.93 2.94
CA ASP A 192 12.37 11.91 1.49
C ASP A 192 10.97 12.45 1.13
N GLY A 193 10.15 12.78 2.13
CA GLY A 193 8.83 13.39 1.97
C GLY A 193 7.72 12.39 1.70
N PHE A 194 6.51 12.74 2.13
CA PHE A 194 5.31 11.93 1.94
C PHE A 194 4.81 12.03 0.50
N ILE A 195 3.96 11.10 0.06
CA ILE A 195 3.43 11.02 -1.30
C ILE A 195 1.97 11.42 -1.29
N PHE A 196 1.58 12.40 -2.11
CA PHE A 196 0.18 12.68 -2.35
C PHE A 196 -0.43 11.68 -3.34
N THR A 197 -1.06 10.63 -2.81
CA THR A 197 -1.69 9.58 -3.62
C THR A 197 -3.16 9.87 -3.90
N GLY A 198 -3.80 10.68 -3.06
CA GLY A 198 -5.24 10.59 -2.88
C GLY A 198 -5.63 9.21 -2.34
N SER A 199 -6.92 8.88 -2.33
CA SER A 199 -7.42 7.57 -1.93
C SER A 199 -8.00 6.81 -3.12
N PHE A 200 -8.02 5.48 -3.04
CA PHE A 200 -8.71 4.68 -4.05
C PHE A 200 -10.22 4.94 -4.02
N ARG A 201 -10.86 4.72 -5.16
CA ARG A 201 -12.32 4.79 -5.29
C ARG A 201 -12.87 3.41 -5.61
N PHE A 202 -14.00 3.06 -5.01
CA PHE A 202 -14.72 1.84 -5.33
C PHE A 202 -16.19 2.13 -5.52
N THR A 203 -16.84 1.30 -6.34
CA THR A 203 -18.27 1.35 -6.56
C THR A 203 -18.93 0.24 -5.79
N GLN A 204 -19.91 0.58 -4.97
CA GLN A 204 -20.75 -0.37 -4.25
C GLN A 204 -22.16 -0.31 -4.83
N LYS A 205 -22.76 -1.48 -5.04
CA LYS A 205 -24.14 -1.62 -5.48
C LYS A 205 -25.02 -1.91 -4.27
N ASP A 206 -26.07 -1.12 -4.06
CA ASP A 206 -27.02 -1.36 -2.98
C ASP A 206 -27.99 -2.51 -3.31
N GLU A 207 -28.86 -2.87 -2.35
CA GLU A 207 -29.88 -3.93 -2.51
C GLU A 207 -30.87 -3.67 -3.66
N ARG A 208 -31.04 -2.41 -4.06
CA ARG A 208 -31.92 -1.98 -5.16
C ARG A 208 -31.18 -1.95 -6.50
N GLY A 209 -29.89 -2.28 -6.50
CA GLY A 209 -29.05 -2.26 -7.67
C GLY A 209 -28.50 -0.89 -8.04
N VAL A 210 -28.63 0.11 -7.17
CA VAL A 210 -28.08 1.46 -7.40
C VAL A 210 -26.59 1.44 -7.08
N GLU A 211 -25.78 1.84 -8.05
CA GLU A 211 -24.32 1.94 -7.91
C GLU A 211 -23.92 3.31 -7.36
N THR A 212 -23.16 3.31 -6.27
CA THR A 212 -22.58 4.52 -5.66
C THR A 212 -21.07 4.39 -5.62
N THR A 213 -20.35 5.40 -6.14
CA THR A 213 -18.89 5.47 -6.03
C THR A 213 -18.49 6.18 -4.74
N HIS A 214 -17.65 5.51 -3.96
CA HIS A 214 -17.13 6.02 -2.69
C HIS A 214 -15.66 6.40 -2.82
N TYR A 215 -15.27 7.46 -2.10
CA TYR A 215 -13.88 7.78 -1.82
C TYR A 215 -13.45 7.01 -0.57
N ALA A 216 -12.53 6.05 -0.70
CA ALA A 216 -12.32 5.05 0.35
C ALA A 216 -11.90 5.67 1.69
N ALA A 217 -11.06 6.70 1.67
CA ALA A 217 -10.65 7.41 2.88
C ALA A 217 -11.83 7.98 3.69
N ASP A 218 -12.99 8.28 3.08
CA ASP A 218 -14.13 8.84 3.82
C ASP A 218 -14.98 7.76 4.50
N VAL A 219 -14.96 6.52 3.98
CA VAL A 219 -15.93 5.48 4.37
C VAL A 219 -15.31 4.21 4.93
N SER A 220 -14.09 3.86 4.54
CA SER A 220 -13.39 2.67 4.98
C SER A 220 -12.62 2.95 6.27
N ASP A 221 -12.67 2.02 7.22
CA ASP A 221 -11.74 2.04 8.36
C ASP A 221 -10.30 1.96 7.81
N SER A 222 -9.33 2.78 8.22
CA SER A 222 -9.25 3.72 9.35
C SER A 222 -9.56 5.19 9.04
N ARG A 223 -10.12 5.49 7.87
CA ARG A 223 -10.32 6.85 7.35
C ARG A 223 -9.03 7.71 7.34
N SER A 224 -7.89 7.06 7.17
CA SER A 224 -6.56 7.68 7.34
C SER A 224 -6.33 8.88 6.41
N ILE A 225 -5.73 9.94 6.94
CA ILE A 225 -5.31 11.12 6.15
C ILE A 225 -3.81 11.02 5.83
N ILE A 226 -2.98 10.72 6.83
CA ILE A 226 -1.53 10.55 6.68
C ILE A 226 -1.11 9.25 7.38
N SER A 227 -0.68 8.26 6.61
CA SER A 227 -0.22 6.97 7.10
C SER A 227 1.30 6.94 7.34
N SER A 228 1.76 6.05 8.22
CA SER A 228 3.19 5.72 8.41
C SER A 228 3.62 4.44 7.66
N TYR A 229 2.68 3.78 7.00
CA TYR A 229 2.86 2.58 6.19
C TYR A 229 2.01 2.68 4.91
N ASN A 230 2.30 1.85 3.90
CA ASN A 230 1.50 1.87 2.68
C ASN A 230 0.09 1.35 2.91
N GLU A 231 -0.87 2.24 2.70
CA GLU A 231 -2.29 2.01 2.95
C GLU A 231 -3.09 2.51 1.75
N SER A 232 -3.79 1.60 1.08
CA SER A 232 -4.52 1.96 -0.14
C SER A 232 -5.59 3.03 0.08
N THR A 233 -6.16 3.08 1.29
CA THR A 233 -7.23 3.99 1.67
C THR A 233 -6.75 5.36 2.13
N THR A 234 -5.46 5.58 2.43
CA THR A 234 -4.97 6.88 2.95
C THR A 234 -4.88 7.95 1.86
N VAL A 235 -4.93 9.23 2.23
CA VAL A 235 -4.80 10.36 1.28
C VAL A 235 -3.33 10.67 0.98
N ILE A 236 -2.48 10.54 2.00
CA ILE A 236 -1.05 10.82 1.96
C ILE A 236 -0.29 9.61 2.50
N ASP A 237 0.56 9.04 1.66
CA ASP A 237 1.27 7.79 1.91
C ASP A 237 2.78 8.04 2.12
N VAL A 238 3.51 7.03 2.55
CA VAL A 238 4.95 7.06 2.76
C VAL A 238 5.75 6.69 1.49
N PRO A 239 6.98 7.22 1.33
CA PRO A 239 7.87 6.99 0.18
C PRO A 239 8.18 5.53 -0.14
N MET A 240 8.39 4.76 0.93
CA MET A 240 9.02 3.46 0.90
C MET A 240 7.98 2.35 0.75
N SER A 241 8.39 1.19 0.25
CA SER A 241 7.58 -0.03 0.33
C SER A 241 7.53 -0.51 1.77
N ALA A 242 6.54 -0.04 2.50
CA ALA A 242 6.28 -0.29 3.91
C ALA A 242 4.91 -0.95 4.06
N ARG A 243 4.81 -2.24 3.71
CA ARG A 243 3.57 -2.99 3.95
C ARG A 243 3.32 -3.07 5.46
N GLN A 244 2.06 -2.93 5.90
CA GLN A 244 1.71 -2.95 7.33
C GLN A 244 2.33 -4.15 8.05
N GLY A 245 2.15 -5.37 7.56
CA GLY A 245 2.74 -6.58 8.17
C GLY A 245 4.27 -6.61 8.26
N VAL A 246 4.98 -5.71 7.57
CA VAL A 246 6.45 -5.56 7.61
C VAL A 246 6.91 -4.50 8.60
N VAL A 247 6.12 -3.43 8.79
CA VAL A 247 6.49 -2.28 9.63
C VAL A 247 5.71 -2.18 10.93
N TYR A 248 4.65 -2.99 11.09
CA TYR A 248 3.80 -3.02 12.26
C TYR A 248 4.63 -3.20 13.54
N GLY A 249 4.38 -2.34 14.54
CA GLY A 249 5.07 -2.35 15.83
C GLY A 249 6.50 -1.78 15.82
N PHE A 250 7.08 -1.51 14.64
CA PHE A 250 8.44 -0.95 14.53
C PHE A 250 8.47 0.57 14.48
N ILE A 251 7.43 1.19 13.93
CA ILE A 251 7.27 2.65 13.91
C ILE A 251 6.61 3.11 15.21
N ARG A 252 7.24 4.03 15.93
CA ARG A 252 6.78 4.55 17.23
C ARG A 252 6.97 6.06 17.34
N PRO A 253 6.25 6.76 18.26
CA PRO A 253 6.47 8.17 18.51
C PRO A 253 7.91 8.45 18.96
N ASN A 254 8.55 9.47 18.38
CA ASN A 254 9.87 9.90 18.78
C ASN A 254 9.83 10.56 20.18
N PRO A 255 10.58 10.06 21.19
CA PRO A 255 10.58 10.62 22.53
C PRO A 255 11.08 12.07 22.63
N ASP A 256 11.83 12.56 21.64
CA ASP A 256 12.36 13.93 21.60
C ASP A 256 11.27 14.97 21.29
N HIS A 257 10.13 14.54 20.76
CA HIS A 257 9.01 15.39 20.41
C HIS A 257 7.77 14.92 21.17
N ARG A 258 7.46 15.60 22.28
CA ARG A 258 6.35 15.25 23.16
C ARG A 258 5.11 16.06 22.82
N PHE A 259 3.97 15.38 22.79
CA PHE A 259 2.67 16.00 22.73
C PHE A 259 1.86 15.63 23.96
N GLU A 260 1.24 16.61 24.60
CA GLU A 260 0.24 16.34 25.62
C GLU A 260 -1.09 15.95 24.95
N ALA A 261 -1.84 15.03 25.56
CA ALA A 261 -3.14 14.65 25.04
C ALA A 261 -4.06 15.88 24.94
N GLY A 262 -4.68 16.08 23.77
CA GLY A 262 -5.51 17.23 23.50
C GLY A 262 -4.76 18.52 23.18
N GLN A 263 -3.41 18.53 23.18
CA GLN A 263 -2.65 19.74 22.83
C GLN A 263 -2.99 20.20 21.40
N PRO A 264 -3.31 21.49 21.19
CA PRO A 264 -3.50 22.02 19.84
C PRO A 264 -2.24 21.90 19.00
N VAL A 265 -2.38 21.33 17.81
CA VAL A 265 -1.30 21.24 16.82
C VAL A 265 -1.81 21.71 15.46
N ARG A 266 -0.97 22.42 14.71
CA ARG A 266 -1.23 22.73 13.29
C ARG A 266 -0.39 21.83 12.42
N ILE A 267 -1.03 21.20 11.44
CA ILE A 267 -0.34 20.38 10.45
C ILE A 267 -0.27 21.17 9.16
N VAL A 268 0.95 21.51 8.73
CA VAL A 268 1.23 22.31 7.54
C VAL A 268 1.80 21.41 6.46
N ILE A 269 1.06 21.28 5.37
CA ILE A 269 1.39 20.47 4.21
C ILE A 269 1.75 21.39 3.05
N ALA A 270 2.87 21.13 2.40
CA ALA A 270 3.32 21.86 1.21
C ALA A 270 4.03 20.91 0.24
N PRO A 271 4.12 21.21 -1.07
CA PRO A 271 5.01 20.49 -1.97
C PRO A 271 6.43 20.48 -1.40
N LEU A 272 7.09 19.31 -1.37
CA LEU A 272 8.49 19.23 -0.94
C LEU A 272 9.40 19.98 -1.92
N HIS A 273 9.05 19.95 -3.20
CA HIS A 273 9.77 20.61 -4.28
C HIS A 273 8.82 21.48 -5.10
N ALA A 274 9.33 22.58 -5.66
CA ALA A 274 8.55 23.49 -6.50
C ALA A 274 8.00 22.77 -7.74
N ASP A 275 8.80 21.85 -8.29
CA ASP A 275 8.58 21.02 -9.48
C ASP A 275 8.06 19.60 -9.13
N ALA A 276 7.43 19.41 -7.97
CA ALA A 276 7.07 18.08 -7.45
C ALA A 276 6.29 17.18 -8.44
N GLN A 277 5.48 17.75 -9.33
CA GLN A 277 4.76 17.00 -10.35
C GLN A 277 5.67 16.55 -11.50
N ASP A 278 6.60 17.40 -11.92
CA ASP A 278 7.50 17.16 -13.05
C ASP A 278 8.59 16.13 -12.75
N ARG A 279 8.81 15.83 -11.46
CA ARG A 279 9.76 14.81 -10.99
C ARG A 279 9.27 13.38 -11.23
N LEU A 280 7.97 13.17 -11.42
CA LEU A 280 7.39 11.85 -11.67
C LEU A 280 7.66 11.43 -13.12
N MET A 281 8.30 10.27 -13.31
CA MET A 281 8.59 9.75 -14.65
C MET A 281 8.11 8.31 -14.80
N ASP A 282 7.09 8.09 -15.64
CA ASP A 282 6.72 6.74 -16.07
C ASP A 282 7.55 6.35 -17.30
N LEU A 283 8.31 5.26 -17.18
CA LEU A 283 9.16 4.71 -18.23
C LEU A 283 8.73 3.29 -18.58
N SER A 284 8.89 2.93 -19.85
CA SER A 284 8.80 1.58 -20.37
C SER A 284 10.19 1.12 -20.79
N LEU A 285 10.61 -0.04 -20.29
CA LEU A 285 11.80 -0.75 -20.73
C LEU A 285 11.38 -1.95 -21.57
N GLU A 286 11.80 -1.97 -22.83
CA GLU A 286 11.60 -3.11 -23.73
C GLU A 286 12.93 -3.82 -23.91
N ALA A 287 12.93 -5.13 -23.71
CA ALA A 287 14.03 -6.00 -24.11
C ALA A 287 13.64 -6.67 -25.43
N SER A 288 14.53 -6.67 -26.41
CA SER A 288 14.28 -7.23 -27.74
C SER A 288 15.44 -8.07 -28.22
N LEU A 289 15.14 -9.11 -28.98
CA LEU A 289 16.12 -9.93 -29.69
C LEU A 289 16.05 -9.64 -31.20
N SER A 290 17.17 -9.76 -31.91
CA SER A 290 17.18 -9.83 -33.37
C SER A 290 16.84 -11.25 -33.83
N GLU A 291 16.56 -11.42 -35.12
CA GLU A 291 16.36 -12.75 -35.69
C GLU A 291 17.67 -13.55 -35.66
N GLY A 292 17.62 -14.80 -35.18
CA GLY A 292 18.79 -15.67 -35.07
C GLY A 292 19.63 -15.47 -33.79
N ASP A 293 19.32 -14.46 -32.97
CA ASP A 293 20.01 -14.25 -31.69
C ASP A 293 19.80 -15.44 -30.74
N ASP A 294 20.79 -15.65 -29.87
CA ASP A 294 20.60 -16.57 -28.74
C ASP A 294 19.47 -16.05 -27.84
N ARG A 295 18.72 -16.96 -27.21
CA ARG A 295 17.56 -16.59 -26.37
C ARG A 295 17.98 -16.10 -24.99
N THR A 296 19.19 -15.56 -24.85
CA THR A 296 19.77 -15.16 -23.56
C THR A 296 19.69 -13.65 -23.34
N LEU A 297 19.92 -13.23 -22.10
CA LEU A 297 19.96 -11.80 -21.76
C LEU A 297 21.11 -11.06 -22.45
N LYS A 298 22.20 -11.74 -22.79
CA LYS A 298 23.40 -11.13 -23.37
C LYS A 298 23.17 -10.64 -24.81
N ALA A 299 22.34 -11.34 -25.57
CA ALA A 299 21.98 -10.94 -26.93
C ALA A 299 20.86 -9.89 -26.98
N ALA A 300 20.15 -9.67 -25.86
CA ALA A 300 19.08 -8.69 -25.82
C ALA A 300 19.61 -7.25 -25.95
N VAL A 301 18.90 -6.45 -26.75
CA VAL A 301 19.05 -5.00 -26.80
C VAL A 301 17.85 -4.34 -26.13
N PHE A 302 18.07 -3.15 -25.59
CA PHE A 302 17.08 -2.48 -24.76
C PHE A 302 16.66 -1.13 -25.34
N SER A 303 15.37 -0.84 -25.20
CA SER A 303 14.80 0.48 -25.47
C SER A 303 14.16 1.02 -24.19
N LEU A 304 14.53 2.25 -23.81
CA LEU A 304 13.96 2.94 -22.65
C LEU A 304 13.24 4.19 -23.13
N ALA A 305 11.93 4.28 -22.91
CA ALA A 305 11.11 5.38 -23.41
C ALA A 305 10.06 5.81 -22.38
N PRO A 306 9.51 7.05 -22.46
CA PRO A 306 8.36 7.44 -21.67
C PRO A 306 7.15 6.54 -21.93
N ALA A 307 6.47 6.07 -20.88
CA ALA A 307 5.38 5.11 -21.00
C ALA A 307 4.08 5.70 -21.60
N THR A 308 3.93 7.03 -21.59
CA THR A 308 2.66 7.72 -21.83
C THR A 308 2.49 8.32 -23.23
N ALA A 309 3.47 8.18 -24.13
CA ALA A 309 3.37 8.77 -25.46
C ALA A 309 3.80 7.78 -26.54
N ALA A 310 2.82 7.27 -27.30
CA ALA A 310 3.08 6.62 -28.57
C ALA A 310 3.86 7.58 -29.47
N GLY A 311 5.07 7.19 -29.89
CA GLY A 311 5.97 8.06 -30.66
C GLY A 311 6.84 9.01 -29.82
N ALA A 312 6.88 8.88 -28.48
CA ALA A 312 7.88 9.58 -27.69
C ALA A 312 9.29 9.16 -28.11
N LYS A 313 10.18 10.16 -28.24
CA LYS A 313 11.59 9.89 -28.48
C LYS A 313 12.14 9.04 -27.33
N PRO A 314 12.75 7.87 -27.60
CA PRO A 314 13.34 7.06 -26.55
C PRO A 314 14.50 7.81 -25.89
N LEU A 315 14.68 7.56 -24.59
CA LEU A 315 15.85 7.99 -23.85
C LEU A 315 17.07 7.17 -24.27
N LEU A 316 16.85 5.91 -24.60
CA LEU A 316 17.85 4.97 -25.12
C LEU A 316 17.20 4.09 -26.18
N GLU A 317 17.94 3.82 -27.26
CA GLU A 317 17.55 2.86 -28.31
C GLU A 317 18.67 1.87 -28.52
N LYS A 318 18.32 0.59 -28.70
CA LYS A 318 19.26 -0.52 -28.96
C LYS A 318 20.45 -0.51 -28.00
N ALA A 319 20.21 -0.17 -26.74
CA ALA A 319 21.22 -0.02 -25.71
C ALA A 319 21.54 -1.35 -25.03
N THR A 320 22.65 -1.39 -24.31
CA THR A 320 22.97 -2.50 -23.40
C THR A 320 22.22 -2.33 -22.07
N LEU A 321 22.05 -3.42 -21.31
CA LEU A 321 21.45 -3.35 -19.98
C LEU A 321 22.25 -2.44 -19.03
N ALA A 322 23.58 -2.44 -19.14
CA ALA A 322 24.44 -1.56 -18.35
C ALA A 322 24.12 -0.07 -18.60
N ALA A 323 23.98 0.33 -19.88
CA ALA A 323 23.61 1.70 -20.24
C ALA A 323 22.20 2.07 -19.73
N VAL A 324 21.27 1.12 -19.70
CA VAL A 324 19.94 1.31 -19.10
C VAL A 324 20.06 1.57 -17.60
N LEU A 325 20.78 0.72 -16.86
CA LEU A 325 20.96 0.88 -15.41
C LEU A 325 21.66 2.20 -15.07
N GLU A 326 22.70 2.57 -15.82
CA GLU A 326 23.39 3.87 -15.69
C GLU A 326 22.43 5.05 -15.93
N ARG A 327 21.55 4.95 -16.94
CA ARG A 327 20.58 6.02 -17.21
C ARG A 327 19.53 6.12 -16.12
N LEU A 328 19.03 5.01 -15.60
CA LEU A 328 18.06 4.99 -14.49
C LEU A 328 18.67 5.58 -13.22
N ASP A 329 19.91 5.21 -12.88
CA ASP A 329 20.64 5.79 -11.76
C ASP A 329 20.90 7.30 -11.93
N ALA A 330 21.26 7.75 -13.14
CA ALA A 330 21.39 9.17 -13.44
C ALA A 330 20.07 9.94 -13.21
N LEU A 331 18.94 9.41 -13.69
CA LEU A 331 17.61 10.02 -13.46
C LEU A 331 17.28 10.11 -11.96
N SER A 332 17.57 9.07 -11.19
CA SER A 332 17.37 9.09 -9.74
C SER A 332 18.25 10.15 -9.05
N ARG A 333 19.51 10.32 -9.47
CA ARG A 333 20.42 11.37 -8.97
C ARG A 333 19.99 12.78 -9.38
N GLU A 334 19.36 12.93 -10.54
CA GLU A 334 18.68 14.16 -10.97
C GLU A 334 17.41 14.43 -10.13
N GLY A 335 17.04 13.51 -9.23
CA GLY A 335 15.90 13.64 -8.33
C GLY A 335 14.58 13.22 -8.96
N ARG A 336 14.61 12.43 -10.04
CA ARG A 336 13.39 11.90 -10.66
C ARG A 336 12.88 10.70 -9.87
N ASP A 337 11.57 10.66 -9.65
CA ASP A 337 10.88 9.48 -9.13
C ASP A 337 10.50 8.59 -10.33
N VAL A 338 11.32 7.58 -10.62
CA VAL A 338 11.18 6.71 -11.79
C VAL A 338 10.26 5.52 -11.50
N TYR A 339 9.20 5.37 -12.29
CA TYR A 339 8.26 4.26 -12.28
C TYR A 339 8.46 3.45 -13.57
N LEU A 340 8.89 2.20 -13.44
CA LEU A 340 9.35 1.39 -14.56
C LEU A 340 8.40 0.22 -14.85
N THR A 341 7.86 0.19 -16.06
CA THR A 341 7.19 -0.98 -16.62
C THR A 341 8.16 -1.72 -17.54
N VAL A 342 8.19 -3.05 -17.50
CA VAL A 342 9.16 -3.86 -18.27
C VAL A 342 8.43 -4.82 -19.20
N ARG A 343 8.92 -4.92 -20.44
CA ARG A 343 8.43 -5.84 -21.49
C ARG A 343 9.59 -6.71 -21.97
N PRO A 344 9.75 -7.92 -21.42
CA PRO A 344 10.70 -8.88 -21.97
C PRO A 344 10.23 -9.39 -23.34
N ASP A 345 11.16 -9.60 -24.27
CA ASP A 345 10.88 -10.30 -25.52
C ASP A 345 10.33 -11.71 -25.23
N PRO A 346 9.20 -12.14 -25.82
CA PRO A 346 8.67 -13.48 -25.61
C PRO A 346 9.63 -14.61 -25.97
N ARG A 347 10.64 -14.36 -26.81
CA ARG A 347 11.63 -15.37 -27.20
C ARG A 347 12.71 -15.60 -26.16
N LEU A 348 12.92 -14.68 -25.20
CA LEU A 348 13.88 -14.87 -24.11
C LEU A 348 13.53 -16.11 -23.29
N THR A 349 14.53 -16.82 -22.79
CA THR A 349 14.28 -17.91 -21.85
C THR A 349 13.79 -17.40 -20.49
N LEU A 350 13.06 -18.22 -19.73
CA LEU A 350 12.65 -17.89 -18.37
C LEU A 350 13.86 -17.55 -17.47
N GLY A 351 14.97 -18.26 -17.65
CA GLY A 351 16.23 -17.94 -16.96
C GLY A 351 16.75 -16.53 -17.30
N ALA A 352 16.70 -16.13 -18.57
CA ALA A 352 17.10 -14.78 -18.99
C ALA A 352 16.16 -13.69 -18.45
N VAL A 353 14.85 -13.95 -18.42
CA VAL A 353 13.86 -13.02 -17.83
C VAL A 353 14.07 -12.88 -16.32
N ARG A 354 14.32 -13.98 -15.59
CA ARG A 354 14.67 -13.92 -14.16
C ARG A 354 15.95 -13.12 -13.91
N GLN A 355 16.97 -13.27 -14.75
CA GLN A 355 18.21 -12.49 -14.65
C GLN A 355 17.95 -10.99 -14.88
N LEU A 356 17.17 -10.63 -15.91
CA LEU A 356 16.78 -9.24 -16.17
C LEU A 356 16.08 -8.63 -14.96
N TYR A 357 15.05 -9.30 -14.46
CA TYR A 357 14.32 -8.82 -13.30
C TYR A 357 15.17 -8.77 -12.04
N GLY A 358 16.14 -9.69 -11.85
CA GLY A 358 17.01 -9.68 -10.68
C GLY A 358 17.95 -8.48 -10.66
N LEU A 359 18.45 -8.07 -11.82
CA LEU A 359 19.28 -6.87 -11.96
C LEU A 359 18.47 -5.59 -11.74
N LEU A 360 17.22 -5.55 -12.20
CA LEU A 360 16.31 -4.42 -11.96
C LEU A 360 15.85 -4.34 -10.50
N ASP A 361 15.59 -5.50 -9.88
CA ASP A 361 15.21 -5.58 -8.47
C ASP A 361 16.31 -5.06 -7.54
N ALA A 362 17.58 -5.35 -7.87
CA ALA A 362 18.73 -4.86 -7.12
C ALA A 362 18.87 -3.33 -7.08
N VAL A 363 18.24 -2.60 -8.02
CA VAL A 363 18.23 -1.13 -8.07
C VAL A 363 16.87 -0.53 -7.68
N GLN A 364 15.94 -1.35 -7.21
CA GLN A 364 14.68 -0.85 -6.66
C GLN A 364 14.89 -0.13 -5.33
N GLY A 365 14.06 0.87 -5.07
CA GLY A 365 14.05 1.57 -3.79
C GLY A 365 13.50 2.97 -3.89
N ASP A 366 13.35 3.63 -2.75
CA ASP A 366 12.88 5.03 -2.72
C ASP A 366 13.86 6.01 -3.40
N LYS A 367 15.15 5.66 -3.48
CA LYS A 367 16.16 6.43 -4.22
C LYS A 367 16.57 5.77 -5.54
N GLY A 368 15.83 4.74 -5.94
CA GLY A 368 16.05 3.99 -7.17
C GLY A 368 14.80 3.99 -8.03
N ILE A 369 14.59 2.89 -8.73
CA ILE A 369 13.38 2.68 -9.54
C ILE A 369 12.26 2.07 -8.70
N ARG A 370 11.03 2.28 -9.15
CA ARG A 370 9.83 1.64 -8.60
C ARG A 370 9.20 0.80 -9.70
N MET A 371 9.24 -0.52 -9.54
CA MET A 371 8.65 -1.41 -10.53
C MET A 371 7.13 -1.28 -10.50
N GLU A 372 6.56 -1.01 -11.68
CA GLU A 372 5.12 -0.97 -11.89
C GLU A 372 4.56 -2.35 -12.18
N PRO A 373 3.23 -2.54 -12.06
CA PRO A 373 2.56 -3.74 -12.54
C PRO A 373 2.99 -4.11 -13.96
N ALA A 374 3.05 -5.41 -14.23
CA ALA A 374 3.36 -5.87 -15.56
C ALA A 374 2.32 -5.35 -16.57
N PRO A 375 2.73 -5.08 -17.83
CA PRO A 375 1.78 -4.80 -18.90
C PRO A 375 0.75 -5.92 -19.03
N PRO A 376 -0.46 -5.62 -19.57
CA PRO A 376 -1.44 -6.65 -19.87
C PRO A 376 -0.83 -7.83 -20.64
N GLY A 377 -1.07 -9.04 -20.13
CA GLY A 377 -0.58 -10.27 -20.76
C GLY A 377 0.84 -10.70 -20.38
N HIS A 378 1.52 -9.97 -19.49
CA HIS A 378 2.83 -10.30 -18.96
C HIS A 378 2.77 -10.70 -17.46
N LEU A 379 3.76 -11.47 -17.02
CA LEU A 379 3.96 -11.84 -15.63
C LEU A 379 4.70 -10.74 -14.86
N HIS A 380 4.25 -10.44 -13.64
CA HIS A 380 4.90 -9.51 -12.74
C HIS A 380 6.25 -10.03 -12.25
N TYR A 381 7.23 -9.14 -12.08
CA TYR A 381 8.62 -9.50 -11.77
C TYR A 381 8.74 -10.31 -10.47
N SER A 382 7.94 -9.98 -9.45
CA SER A 382 7.97 -10.67 -8.15
C SER A 382 7.62 -12.16 -8.26
N GLY A 383 6.90 -12.56 -9.32
CA GLY A 383 6.61 -13.96 -9.60
C GLY A 383 7.86 -14.79 -9.86
N PHE A 384 8.97 -14.18 -10.29
CA PHE A 384 10.25 -14.86 -10.54
C PHE A 384 11.14 -15.01 -9.29
N PHE A 385 10.70 -14.47 -8.15
CA PHE A 385 11.41 -14.52 -6.87
C PHE A 385 10.51 -15.05 -5.74
N PRO A 386 9.91 -16.25 -5.88
CA PRO A 386 9.17 -16.85 -4.79
C PRO A 386 10.10 -17.17 -3.61
N HIS A 387 9.51 -17.34 -2.42
CA HIS A 387 10.26 -17.71 -1.23
C HIS A 387 10.89 -19.11 -1.39
N GLU A 388 12.15 -19.28 -0.99
CA GLU A 388 12.94 -20.51 -1.20
C GLU A 388 12.38 -21.75 -0.50
N ASP A 389 11.59 -21.55 0.55
CA ASP A 389 10.90 -22.62 1.28
C ASP A 389 9.60 -23.09 0.62
N TRP A 390 9.04 -22.31 -0.30
CA TRP A 390 7.75 -22.65 -0.91
C TRP A 390 7.73 -23.87 -1.83
N PRO A 391 8.84 -24.39 -2.39
CA PRO A 391 8.82 -25.71 -3.02
C PRO A 391 8.43 -26.82 -2.04
N ASP A 392 8.80 -26.70 -0.76
CA ASP A 392 8.43 -27.64 0.30
C ASP A 392 6.97 -27.42 0.70
N ARG A 393 6.12 -28.40 0.40
CA ARG A 393 4.66 -28.31 0.65
C ARG A 393 4.33 -28.07 2.13
N SER A 394 5.15 -28.58 3.04
CA SER A 394 4.93 -28.45 4.50
C SER A 394 5.18 -27.05 5.06
N LYS A 395 5.93 -26.22 4.31
CA LYS A 395 6.28 -24.85 4.72
C LYS A 395 5.38 -23.78 4.11
N ARG A 396 4.43 -24.17 3.26
CA ARG A 396 3.52 -23.24 2.59
C ARG A 396 2.44 -22.75 3.53
N LEU A 397 2.03 -21.51 3.33
CA LEU A 397 0.76 -21.02 3.86
C LEU A 397 -0.32 -21.33 2.83
N GLY A 398 -1.20 -22.29 3.15
CA GLY A 398 -2.31 -22.71 2.27
C GLY A 398 -1.93 -23.77 1.22
N GLU A 399 -2.88 -24.07 0.34
CA GLU A 399 -2.78 -25.08 -0.72
C GLU A 399 -2.83 -24.40 -2.11
N PRO A 400 -1.74 -23.75 -2.57
CA PRO A 400 -1.70 -23.17 -3.90
C PRO A 400 -1.74 -24.26 -4.97
N TRP A 401 -2.32 -23.95 -6.13
CA TRP A 401 -2.24 -24.82 -7.29
C TRP A 401 -0.80 -24.96 -7.77
N GLU A 402 -0.42 -26.13 -8.26
CA GLU A 402 0.88 -26.34 -8.89
C GLU A 402 0.71 -26.59 -10.39
N LEU A 403 1.41 -25.84 -11.22
CA LEU A 403 1.51 -26.07 -12.65
C LEU A 403 2.91 -26.60 -12.98
N HIS A 404 2.99 -27.86 -13.38
CA HIS A 404 4.26 -28.52 -13.71
C HIS A 404 4.44 -28.48 -15.22
N VAL A 405 5.44 -27.75 -15.68
CA VAL A 405 5.72 -27.52 -17.10
C VAL A 405 7.03 -28.24 -17.48
N ALA A 406 7.01 -28.97 -18.58
CA ALA A 406 8.18 -29.67 -19.10
C ALA A 406 8.25 -29.55 -20.63
N ARG A 407 9.47 -29.62 -21.18
CA ARG A 407 9.64 -29.84 -22.63
C ARG A 407 9.51 -31.33 -22.93
N ARG A 408 8.65 -31.69 -23.89
CA ARG A 408 8.59 -33.04 -24.48
C ARG A 408 8.39 -32.95 -25.99
N ASN A 409 9.14 -33.76 -26.74
CA ASN A 409 9.01 -33.89 -28.20
C ASN A 409 9.04 -32.56 -28.97
N GLY A 410 9.83 -31.58 -28.50
CA GLY A 410 9.91 -30.25 -29.12
C GLY A 410 8.74 -29.32 -28.80
N GLY A 411 7.76 -29.76 -28.00
CA GLY A 411 6.66 -28.94 -27.48
C GLY A 411 6.71 -28.78 -25.96
N VAL A 412 5.70 -28.08 -25.44
CA VAL A 412 5.49 -27.86 -24.01
C VAL A 412 4.37 -28.78 -23.55
N GLU A 413 4.64 -29.58 -22.53
CA GLU A 413 3.64 -30.38 -21.81
C GLU A 413 3.49 -29.78 -20.42
N ALA A 414 2.25 -29.67 -19.95
CA ALA A 414 1.96 -29.13 -18.63
C ALA A 414 0.90 -29.96 -17.92
N THR A 415 1.02 -30.07 -16.59
CA THR A 415 0.06 -30.77 -15.73
C THR A 415 -0.30 -29.87 -14.55
N LEU A 416 -1.60 -29.67 -14.33
CA LEU A 416 -2.12 -28.96 -13.17
C LEU A 416 -2.33 -29.94 -12.02
N ILE A 417 -1.85 -29.60 -10.84
CA ILE A 417 -1.92 -30.42 -9.63
C ILE A 417 -2.47 -29.57 -8.49
N MET A 418 -3.39 -30.15 -7.71
CA MET A 418 -3.81 -29.64 -6.43
C MET A 418 -3.23 -30.52 -5.32
N PRO A 419 -2.22 -30.03 -4.55
CA PRO A 419 -1.70 -30.76 -3.41
C PRO A 419 -2.69 -30.66 -2.24
N ARG A 420 -3.10 -31.80 -1.70
CA ARG A 420 -4.00 -31.89 -0.53
C ARG A 420 -3.25 -32.39 0.68
N GLU A 421 -3.27 -31.63 1.77
CA GLU A 421 -2.69 -32.07 3.04
C GLU A 421 -3.52 -33.23 3.63
N ASN A 422 -2.88 -34.38 3.81
CA ASN A 422 -3.47 -35.51 4.50
C ASN A 422 -3.31 -35.30 6.01
N ARG A 423 -4.40 -35.43 6.77
CA ARG A 423 -4.42 -35.31 8.23
C ARG A 423 -4.88 -36.60 8.91
N GLU A 424 -4.10 -37.06 9.87
CA GLU A 424 -4.47 -38.14 10.79
C GLU A 424 -4.41 -37.64 12.23
N GLY A 425 -5.51 -37.79 12.98
CA GLY A 425 -5.59 -37.30 14.36
C GLY A 425 -5.33 -35.79 14.51
N GLY A 426 -5.56 -35.00 13.45
CA GLY A 426 -5.28 -33.56 13.42
C GLY A 426 -3.82 -33.19 13.12
N SER A 427 -2.94 -34.16 12.89
CA SER A 427 -1.54 -33.94 12.50
C SER A 427 -1.34 -34.15 11.00
N PRO A 428 -0.54 -33.31 10.31
CA PRO A 428 -0.16 -33.53 8.92
C PRO A 428 0.70 -34.80 8.80
N VAL A 429 0.32 -35.72 7.91
CA VAL A 429 1.05 -36.98 7.65
C VAL A 429 1.62 -37.07 6.23
N GLY A 430 1.27 -36.14 5.35
CA GLY A 430 1.79 -36.07 3.98
C GLY A 430 0.86 -35.33 3.03
N PHE A 431 1.11 -35.43 1.74
CA PHE A 431 0.28 -34.80 0.70
C PHE A 431 -0.18 -35.81 -0.34
N THR A 432 -1.43 -35.67 -0.78
CA THR A 432 -1.96 -36.36 -1.97
C THR A 432 -1.98 -35.39 -3.15
N GLU A 433 -1.57 -35.87 -4.32
CA GLU A 433 -1.62 -35.08 -5.56
C GLU A 433 -2.89 -35.39 -6.34
N GLU A 434 -3.80 -34.42 -6.42
CA GLU A 434 -4.94 -34.49 -7.33
C GLU A 434 -4.53 -33.89 -8.68
N LYS A 435 -4.45 -34.73 -9.72
CA LYS A 435 -4.07 -34.31 -11.06
C LYS A 435 -5.28 -33.85 -11.86
N HIS A 436 -5.14 -32.72 -12.52
CA HIS A 436 -6.16 -32.12 -13.38
C HIS A 436 -5.59 -31.94 -14.79
N PRO A 437 -5.75 -32.94 -15.67
CA PRO A 437 -5.35 -32.78 -17.07
C PRO A 437 -6.23 -31.72 -17.74
N PHE A 438 -5.63 -31.00 -18.69
CA PHE A 438 -6.31 -30.01 -19.52
C PHE A 438 -5.74 -30.07 -20.94
N ALA A 439 -6.56 -29.79 -21.94
CA ALA A 439 -6.21 -29.85 -23.36
C ALA A 439 -5.84 -28.47 -23.95
N SER A 440 -6.19 -27.38 -23.28
CA SER A 440 -5.86 -26.02 -23.74
C SER A 440 -5.61 -25.03 -22.59
N PRO A 441 -4.96 -23.88 -22.87
CA PRO A 441 -4.83 -22.77 -21.91
C PRO A 441 -6.17 -22.26 -21.34
N GLU A 442 -7.23 -22.26 -22.14
CA GLU A 442 -8.58 -21.87 -21.72
C GLU A 442 -9.18 -22.91 -20.75
N GLU A 443 -8.94 -24.20 -20.99
CA GLU A 443 -9.38 -25.25 -20.07
C GLU A 443 -8.62 -25.20 -18.73
N LEU A 444 -7.33 -24.87 -18.76
CA LEU A 444 -6.55 -24.58 -17.54
C LEU A 444 -7.21 -23.44 -16.75
N ALA A 445 -7.48 -22.30 -17.39
CA ALA A 445 -8.09 -21.15 -16.74
C ALA A 445 -9.49 -21.44 -16.19
N ARG A 446 -10.32 -22.19 -16.94
CA ARG A 446 -11.64 -22.63 -16.49
C ARG A 446 -11.54 -23.56 -15.28
N THR A 447 -10.63 -24.53 -15.31
CA THR A 447 -10.42 -25.46 -14.19
C THR A 447 -10.04 -24.71 -12.92
N LEU A 448 -9.11 -23.77 -13.02
CA LEU A 448 -8.73 -22.89 -11.93
C LEU A 448 -9.93 -22.07 -11.42
N ALA A 449 -10.70 -21.43 -12.31
CA ALA A 449 -11.86 -20.62 -11.93
C ALA A 449 -12.96 -21.42 -11.22
N GLU A 450 -13.22 -22.65 -11.65
CA GLU A 450 -14.32 -23.49 -11.13
C GLU A 450 -13.92 -24.28 -9.88
N LYS A 451 -12.65 -24.69 -9.76
CA LYS A 451 -12.20 -25.60 -8.70
C LYS A 451 -11.40 -24.91 -7.59
N SER A 452 -10.93 -23.69 -7.78
CA SER A 452 -10.28 -22.94 -6.71
C SER A 452 -11.23 -22.66 -5.56
N SER A 453 -10.73 -22.86 -4.34
CA SER A 453 -11.38 -22.26 -3.19
C SER A 453 -11.26 -20.73 -3.27
N ARG A 454 -12.13 -20.00 -2.59
CA ARG A 454 -12.03 -18.52 -2.48
C ARG A 454 -10.70 -18.01 -1.92
N TRP A 455 -9.88 -18.90 -1.36
CA TRP A 455 -8.59 -18.60 -0.74
C TRP A 455 -7.38 -19.03 -1.59
N ALA A 456 -7.60 -19.74 -2.71
CA ALA A 456 -6.53 -20.27 -3.56
C ALA A 456 -6.45 -19.50 -4.88
N ALA A 457 -5.97 -18.24 -4.80
CA ALA A 457 -5.84 -17.35 -5.96
C ALA A 457 -4.41 -17.35 -6.57
N SER A 458 -3.52 -18.20 -6.07
CA SER A 458 -2.14 -18.31 -6.52
C SER A 458 -1.84 -19.65 -7.20
N VAL A 459 -0.92 -19.59 -8.16
CA VAL A 459 -0.42 -20.76 -8.89
C VAL A 459 1.10 -20.79 -8.81
N PHE A 460 1.64 -21.92 -8.38
CA PHE A 460 3.06 -22.21 -8.30
C PHE A 460 3.46 -22.97 -9.56
N ILE A 461 4.21 -22.32 -10.44
CA ILE A 461 4.66 -22.84 -11.72
C ILE A 461 6.07 -23.41 -11.54
N PHE A 462 6.23 -24.71 -11.73
CA PHE A 462 7.53 -25.37 -11.82
C PHE A 462 7.87 -25.54 -13.29
N ALA A 463 8.92 -24.88 -13.78
CA ALA A 463 9.27 -24.85 -15.20
C ALA A 463 10.78 -24.91 -15.42
N PRO A 464 11.26 -25.44 -16.56
CA PRO A 464 12.67 -25.43 -16.88
C PRO A 464 13.12 -24.03 -17.29
N SER A 465 14.34 -23.63 -16.91
CA SER A 465 14.87 -22.29 -17.17
C SER A 465 15.10 -21.99 -18.66
N ASP A 466 15.18 -23.01 -19.51
CA ASP A 466 15.37 -22.92 -20.97
C ASP A 466 14.05 -22.81 -21.77
N LEU A 467 12.89 -22.89 -21.09
CA LEU A 467 11.61 -22.58 -21.70
C LEU A 467 11.58 -21.11 -22.12
N SER A 468 11.01 -20.79 -23.29
CA SER A 468 10.82 -19.38 -23.63
C SER A 468 9.72 -18.76 -22.80
N TYR A 469 9.85 -17.46 -22.53
CA TYR A 469 8.87 -16.69 -21.80
C TYR A 469 7.50 -16.69 -22.50
N GLY A 470 7.49 -16.58 -23.82
CA GLY A 470 6.29 -16.65 -24.66
C GLY A 470 5.57 -17.98 -24.56
N GLU A 471 6.32 -19.10 -24.62
CA GLU A 471 5.75 -20.44 -24.43
C GLU A 471 5.02 -20.57 -23.08
N LEU A 472 5.60 -20.02 -21.99
CA LEU A 472 4.91 -20.00 -20.70
C LEU A 472 3.69 -19.07 -20.71
N LEU A 473 3.83 -17.85 -21.26
CA LEU A 473 2.73 -16.89 -21.31
C LEU A 473 1.53 -17.43 -22.08
N ASP A 474 1.75 -18.10 -23.22
CA ASP A 474 0.67 -18.68 -24.02
C ASP A 474 -0.10 -19.74 -23.25
N LEU A 475 0.55 -20.43 -22.31
CA LEU A 475 -0.09 -21.39 -21.41
C LEU A 475 -0.91 -20.72 -20.30
N VAL A 476 -0.37 -19.70 -19.63
CA VAL A 476 -0.95 -19.19 -18.37
C VAL A 476 -1.77 -17.90 -18.51
N ARG A 477 -1.61 -17.14 -19.58
CA ARG A 477 -2.25 -15.82 -19.77
C ARG A 477 -3.78 -15.85 -19.59
N PRO A 478 -4.54 -16.86 -20.05
CA PRO A 478 -5.98 -16.92 -19.83
C PRO A 478 -6.38 -16.99 -18.35
N SER A 479 -5.48 -17.44 -17.45
CA SER A 479 -5.76 -17.57 -16.02
C SER A 479 -5.57 -16.28 -15.23
N PHE A 480 -4.94 -15.23 -15.77
CA PHE A 480 -4.58 -14.03 -15.02
C PHE A 480 -5.77 -13.28 -14.42
N ALA A 481 -6.96 -13.38 -15.04
CA ALA A 481 -8.16 -12.73 -14.54
C ALA A 481 -8.65 -13.32 -13.20
N THR A 482 -8.41 -14.61 -12.96
CA THR A 482 -8.85 -15.32 -11.75
C THR A 482 -7.69 -15.62 -10.80
N HIS A 483 -6.49 -15.81 -11.34
CA HIS A 483 -5.26 -16.17 -10.61
C HIS A 483 -4.10 -15.26 -11.03
N PRO A 484 -4.11 -13.97 -10.62
CA PRO A 484 -3.06 -13.03 -11.00
C PRO A 484 -1.72 -13.31 -10.31
N GLU A 485 -1.73 -14.06 -9.20
CA GLU A 485 -0.52 -14.40 -8.43
C GLU A 485 0.13 -15.67 -8.97
N GLN A 486 1.11 -15.50 -9.85
CA GLN A 486 1.84 -16.58 -10.51
C GLN A 486 3.29 -16.58 -10.01
N TYR A 487 3.71 -17.66 -9.36
CA TYR A 487 5.05 -17.80 -8.77
C TYR A 487 5.83 -18.88 -9.50
N ILE A 488 7.05 -18.58 -9.95
CA ILE A 488 7.80 -19.39 -10.90
C ILE A 488 9.06 -19.94 -10.24
N PHE A 489 9.12 -21.26 -10.12
CA PHE A 489 10.27 -22.01 -9.64
C PHE A 489 11.00 -22.61 -10.84
N LEU A 490 12.23 -22.16 -11.08
CA LEU A 490 13.02 -22.59 -12.25
C LEU A 490 13.93 -23.75 -11.89
N ASP A 491 13.82 -24.85 -12.66
CA ASP A 491 14.62 -26.07 -12.49
C ASP A 491 14.48 -26.75 -11.11
N GLU A 492 13.42 -26.40 -10.39
CA GLU A 492 13.10 -26.95 -9.08
C GLU A 492 11.98 -28.00 -9.17
N LYS A 493 11.87 -28.81 -8.13
CA LYS A 493 10.77 -29.76 -7.94
C LYS A 493 10.14 -29.49 -6.58
N PRO A 494 8.80 -29.64 -6.44
CA PRO A 494 8.20 -29.62 -5.12
C PRO A 494 8.77 -30.74 -4.26
N ARG A 495 8.86 -30.47 -2.96
CA ARG A 495 9.41 -31.37 -1.95
C ARG A 495 8.35 -31.71 -0.90
#